data_AF-A0A930WHI2-F1
#
_entry.id   AF-A0A930WHI2-F1
#
_cell.length_a   1.000
_cell.length_b   1.000
_cell.length_c   1.000
_cell.angle_alpha   90.00
_cell.angle_beta   90.00
_cell.angle_gamma   90.00
#
_symmetry.space_group_name_H-M   'P 1'
#
loop_
_entity.id
_entity.type
_entity.pdbx_description
1 polymer ?
#
loop_
_entity_poly.entity_id
_entity_poly.type
_entity_poly.pdbx_seq_one_letter_code
_entity_poly.pdbx_strand_id
1 'polypeptide(L)'
;KNVIVIDKSLAEIFYRNSDGKEILFRMAAGNADISGDSTAYEVNQVVQAGRQYIRVKGTGRMVRLALWSRGGYTFSLSFEEPVSVEAVEAIITTIAWN
;
A
#
# COMPACT_ATOMS: atom_id res chain seq x y z
N LYS A 1 -3.03 -16.44 -3.21
CA LYS A 1 -1.94 -15.46 -2.96
C LYS A 1 -0.70 -15.92 -3.70
N ASN A 2 -0.08 -15.06 -4.49
CA ASN A 2 1.20 -15.33 -5.14
C ASN A 2 2.26 -14.41 -4.53
N VAL A 3 3.47 -14.93 -4.29
CA VAL A 3 4.59 -14.16 -3.74
C VAL A 3 5.76 -14.24 -4.72
N ILE A 4 6.30 -13.08 -5.09
CA ILE A 4 7.47 -12.96 -5.96
C ILE A 4 8.53 -12.15 -5.22
N VAL A 5 9.79 -12.58 -5.33
CA VAL A 5 10.94 -11.82 -4.85
C VAL A 5 11.76 -11.38 -6.06
N ILE A 6 11.88 -10.07 -6.24
CA ILE A 6 12.65 -9.47 -7.33
C ILE A 6 13.99 -9.04 -6.75
N ASP A 7 15.07 -9.58 -7.32
CA ASP A 7 16.45 -9.17 -7.03
C ASP A 7 16.83 -9.12 -5.54
N LYS A 8 16.23 -10.01 -4.72
CA LYS A 8 16.42 -10.09 -3.25
C LYS A 8 16.13 -8.78 -2.49
N SER A 9 15.56 -7.76 -3.14
CA SER A 9 15.39 -6.41 -2.57
C SER A 9 13.93 -5.99 -2.47
N LEU A 10 13.05 -6.58 -3.30
CA LEU A 10 11.63 -6.29 -3.34
C LEU A 10 10.81 -7.57 -3.18
N ALA A 11 9.90 -7.57 -2.20
CA ALA A 11 8.84 -8.57 -2.08
C ALA A 11 7.55 -8.02 -2.69
N GLU A 12 6.88 -8.81 -3.52
CA GLU A 12 5.57 -8.52 -4.10
C GLU A 12 4.58 -9.62 -3.74
N ILE A 13 3.39 -9.25 -3.26
CA ILE A 13 2.31 -10.17 -2.92
C ILE A 13 1.04 -9.75 -3.64
N PHE A 14 0.49 -10.67 -4.44
CA PHE A 14 -0.76 -10.50 -5.17
C PHE A 14 -1.91 -11.21 -4.44
N TYR A 15 -2.90 -10.44 -4.02
CA TYR A 15 -4.17 -10.92 -3.49
C TYR A 15 -5.23 -10.77 -4.57
N ARG A 16 -5.85 -11.89 -4.97
CA ARG A 16 -6.91 -11.90 -5.99
C ARG A 16 -8.17 -12.55 -5.43
N ASN A 17 -9.33 -11.96 -5.71
CA ASN A 17 -10.62 -12.58 -5.42
C ASN A 17 -11.10 -13.46 -6.59
N SER A 18 -12.28 -14.06 -6.48
CA SER A 18 -12.91 -14.90 -7.52
C SER A 18 -13.21 -14.16 -8.81
N ASP A 19 -13.41 -12.84 -8.73
CA ASP A 19 -13.75 -11.97 -9.86
C ASP A 19 -12.51 -11.42 -10.56
N GLY A 20 -11.32 -11.86 -10.14
CA GLY A 20 -10.03 -11.45 -10.70
C GLY A 20 -9.50 -10.12 -10.19
N LYS A 21 -10.19 -9.46 -9.25
CA LYS A 21 -9.79 -8.16 -8.68
C LYS A 21 -8.57 -8.30 -7.79
N GLU A 22 -7.65 -7.37 -7.94
CA GLU A 22 -6.33 -7.45 -7.33
C GLU A 22 -6.03 -6.36 -6.28
N ILE A 23 -5.35 -6.78 -5.20
CA ILE A 23 -4.57 -5.92 -4.32
C ILE A 23 -3.11 -6.35 -4.41
N LEU A 24 -2.23 -5.39 -4.68
CA LEU A 24 -0.78 -5.59 -4.73
C LEU A 24 -0.13 -4.97 -3.49
N PHE A 25 0.50 -5.83 -2.68
CA PHE A 25 1.36 -5.40 -1.59
C PHE A 25 2.82 -5.47 -2.03
N ARG A 26 3.61 -4.43 -1.72
CA ARG A 26 5.07 -4.47 -1.88
C ARG A 26 5.80 -4.03 -0.61
N MET A 27 6.98 -4.59 -0.42
CA MET A 27 7.91 -4.24 0.66
C MET A 27 9.35 -4.28 0.16
N ALA A 28 10.15 -3.28 0.55
CA ALA A 28 11.59 -3.24 0.33
C ALA A 28 12.31 -2.55 1.50
N ALA A 29 13.59 -2.83 1.67
CA ALA A 29 14.43 -2.05 2.58
C ALA A 29 14.67 -0.63 2.00
N GLY A 30 14.80 0.36 2.88
CA GLY A 30 15.02 1.76 2.52
C GLY A 30 13.76 2.63 2.63
N ASN A 31 13.75 3.72 1.89
CA ASN A 31 12.74 4.79 1.98
C ASN A 31 12.21 5.26 0.62
N ALA A 32 12.53 4.53 -0.46
CA ALA A 32 12.05 4.84 -1.80
C ALA A 32 10.56 4.53 -1.98
N ASP A 33 9.91 5.19 -2.94
CA ASP A 33 8.58 4.77 -3.42
C ASP A 33 8.76 3.51 -4.29
N ILE A 34 8.20 2.39 -3.84
CA ILE A 34 8.25 1.08 -4.51
C ILE A 34 6.92 0.71 -5.18
N SER A 35 5.94 1.62 -5.19
CA SER A 35 4.60 1.34 -5.72
C SER A 35 4.58 0.98 -7.20
N GLY A 36 5.58 1.43 -7.95
CA GLY A 36 5.61 1.32 -9.42
C GLY A 36 4.45 2.06 -10.10
N ASP A 37 3.79 2.96 -9.39
CA ASP A 37 2.64 3.74 -9.86
C ASP A 37 3.06 5.20 -10.06
N SER A 38 3.04 5.64 -11.31
CA SER A 38 3.38 7.02 -11.73
C SER A 38 2.14 7.89 -11.99
N THR A 39 0.94 7.42 -11.63
CA THR A 39 -0.32 8.14 -11.83
C THR A 39 -0.36 9.44 -11.03
N ALA A 40 -0.77 10.53 -11.69
CA ALA A 40 -1.08 11.78 -11.03
C ALA A 40 -2.51 11.72 -10.47
N TYR A 41 -2.61 11.46 -9.16
CA TYR A 41 -3.88 11.41 -8.46
C TYR A 41 -4.38 12.80 -8.06
N GLU A 42 -5.70 13.00 -8.08
CA GLU A 42 -6.36 14.21 -7.57
C GLU A 42 -6.07 14.40 -6.07
N VAL A 43 -6.16 13.30 -5.31
CA VAL A 43 -5.87 13.28 -3.88
C VAL A 43 -4.51 12.67 -3.65
N ASN A 44 -3.67 13.36 -2.88
CA ASN A 44 -2.38 12.89 -2.40
C ASN A 44 -2.11 13.53 -1.03
N GLN A 45 -2.44 12.82 0.04
CA GLN A 45 -2.40 13.37 1.41
C GLN A 45 -1.83 12.37 2.40
N VAL A 46 -1.39 12.87 3.56
CA VAL A 46 -0.95 12.05 4.68
C VAL A 46 -2.07 11.92 5.69
N VAL A 47 -2.38 10.69 6.09
CA VAL A 47 -3.33 10.33 7.14
C VAL A 47 -2.62 9.58 8.26
N GLN A 48 -3.16 9.63 9.47
CA GLN A 48 -2.60 8.92 10.62
C GLN A 48 -3.44 7.67 10.92
N ALA A 49 -2.86 6.48 10.74
CA ALA A 49 -3.48 5.23 11.19
C ALA A 49 -2.73 4.71 12.43
N GLY A 50 -3.35 4.86 13.60
CA GLY A 50 -2.73 4.54 14.87
C GLY A 50 -1.44 5.34 15.10
N ARG A 51 -0.29 4.64 15.08
CA ARG A 51 1.05 5.24 15.25
C ARG A 51 1.81 5.46 13.94
N GLN A 52 1.20 5.19 12.79
CA GLN A 52 1.84 5.33 11.48
C GLN A 52 1.25 6.51 10.71
N TYR A 53 2.11 7.19 9.96
CA TYR A 53 1.71 8.18 8.96
C TYR A 53 1.75 7.51 7.59
N ILE A 54 0.63 7.56 6.88
CA ILE A 54 0.43 6.89 5.60
C ILE A 54 0.08 7.94 4.57
N ARG A 55 0.78 7.91 3.44
CA ARG A 55 0.39 8.70 2.28
C ARG A 55 -0.62 7.91 1.47
N VAL A 56 -1.83 8.44 1.33
CA VAL A 56 -2.89 7.88 0.49
C VAL A 56 -3.05 8.71 -0.77
N LYS A 57 -3.19 8.03 -1.92
CA LYS A 57 -3.43 8.64 -3.23
C LYS A 57 -4.67 8.02 -3.89
N GLY A 58 -5.47 8.86 -4.56
CA GLY A 58 -6.71 8.42 -5.19
C GLY A 58 -7.59 9.58 -5.71
N THR A 59 -8.90 9.41 -5.60
CA THR A 59 -9.92 10.34 -6.13
C THR A 59 -11.03 10.50 -5.10
N GLY A 60 -11.39 11.74 -4.76
CA GLY A 60 -12.34 12.02 -3.69
C GLY A 60 -11.96 11.34 -2.37
N ARG A 61 -12.83 10.47 -1.83
CA ARG A 61 -12.58 9.72 -0.58
C ARG A 61 -12.08 8.29 -0.81
N MET A 62 -11.78 7.94 -2.07
CA MET A 62 -11.37 6.60 -2.45
C MET A 62 -9.86 6.56 -2.72
N VAL A 63 -9.20 5.53 -2.21
CA VAL A 63 -7.76 5.29 -2.25
C VAL A 63 -7.46 4.19 -3.26
N ARG A 64 -6.54 4.48 -4.18
CA ARG A 64 -5.95 3.51 -5.11
C ARG A 64 -4.55 3.08 -4.69
N LEU A 65 -3.85 3.94 -3.95
CA LEU A 65 -2.48 3.68 -3.52
C LEU A 65 -2.25 4.19 -2.10
N ALA A 66 -1.68 3.35 -1.25
CA ALA A 66 -1.19 3.72 0.07
C ALA A 66 0.32 3.45 0.19
N LEU A 67 1.05 4.39 0.77
CA LEU A 67 2.50 4.34 0.95
C LEU A 67 2.86 4.68 2.40
N TRP A 68 3.72 3.87 3.02
CA TRP A 68 4.26 4.19 4.33
C TRP A 68 5.65 3.60 4.50
N SER A 69 6.35 4.05 5.54
CA SER A 69 7.66 3.51 5.91
C SER A 69 7.70 3.26 7.40
N ARG A 70 8.37 2.17 7.79
CA ARG A 70 8.55 1.80 9.20
C ARG A 70 9.77 0.90 9.36
N GLY A 71 10.56 1.16 10.39
CA GLY A 71 11.67 0.27 10.79
C GLY A 71 12.75 0.08 9.71
N GLY A 72 12.99 1.08 8.87
CA GLY A 72 13.95 0.98 7.76
C GLY A 72 13.42 0.29 6.51
N TYR A 73 12.12 0.01 6.45
CA TYR A 73 11.43 -0.54 5.29
C TYR A 73 10.40 0.45 4.74
N THR A 74 10.14 0.33 3.44
CA THR A 74 9.10 1.02 2.70
C THR A 74 8.07 0.02 2.20
N PHE A 75 6.81 0.45 2.15
CA PHE A 75 5.66 -0.39 1.86
C PHE A 75 4.72 0.32 0.90
N SER A 76 4.08 -0.47 0.02
CA SER A 76 2.97 0.01 -0.80
C SER A 76 1.80 -0.97 -0.80
N LEU A 77 0.58 -0.44 -0.82
CA LEU A 77 -0.65 -1.16 -1.14
C LEU A 77 -1.33 -0.48 -2.32
N SER A 78 -1.42 -1.19 -3.45
CA SER A 78 -2.15 -0.75 -4.64
C SER A 78 -3.45 -1.53 -4.74
N PHE A 79 -4.55 -0.83 -5.01
CA PHE A 79 -5.89 -1.38 -5.11
C PHE A 79 -6.40 -1.19 -6.53
N GLU A 80 -6.73 -2.29 -7.22
CA GLU A 80 -7.38 -2.22 -8.54
C GLU A 80 -8.77 -1.56 -8.41
N GLU A 81 -9.54 -2.03 -7.42
CA GLU A 81 -10.79 -1.42 -6.97
C GLU A 81 -10.52 -0.47 -5.80
N PRO A 82 -10.80 0.84 -5.96
CA PRO A 82 -10.53 1.81 -4.92
C PRO A 82 -11.29 1.49 -3.63
N VAL A 83 -10.62 1.65 -2.49
CA VAL A 83 -11.19 1.43 -1.15
C VAL A 83 -11.29 2.74 -0.39
N SER A 84 -12.05 2.79 0.70
CA SER A 84 -12.10 3.99 1.54
C SER A 84 -10.79 4.18 2.33
N VAL A 85 -10.55 5.40 2.82
CA VAL A 85 -9.41 5.69 3.70
C VAL A 85 -9.47 4.83 4.96
N GLU A 86 -10.65 4.67 5.56
CA GLU A 86 -10.86 3.90 6.79
C GLU A 86 -10.51 2.41 6.58
N ALA A 87 -10.77 1.87 5.40
CA ALA A 87 -10.37 0.49 5.07
C ALA A 87 -8.84 0.34 5.03
N VAL A 88 -8.13 1.34 4.48
CA VAL A 88 -6.65 1.37 4.49
C VAL A 88 -6.11 1.46 5.91
N GLU A 89 -6.70 2.32 6.75
CA GLU A 89 -6.32 2.46 8.16
C GLU A 89 -6.53 1.16 8.93
N ALA A 90 -7.67 0.48 8.72
CA ALA A 90 -7.95 -0.81 9.31
C ALA A 90 -6.91 -1.86 8.91
N ILE A 91 -6.54 -1.94 7.62
CA ILE A 91 -5.50 -2.86 7.16
C ILE A 91 -4.17 -2.58 7.85
N ILE A 92 -3.72 -1.32 7.87
CA ILE A 92 -2.39 -0.98 8.39
C ILE A 92 -2.31 -1.13 9.91
N THR A 93 -3.39 -0.86 10.63
CA THR A 93 -3.44 -1.05 12.09
C THR A 93 -3.47 -2.51 12.52
N THR A 94 -3.92 -3.44 11.67
CA THR A 94 -3.83 -4.89 11.97
C THR A 94 -2.40 -5.45 11.90
N ILE A 95 -1.48 -4.71 11.29
CA ILE A 95 -0.07 -5.10 11.27
C ILE A 95 0.50 -4.77 12.65
N ALA A 96 0.56 -5.78 13.52
CA ALA A 96 1.21 -5.66 14.82
C ALA A 96 2.71 -5.56 14.61
N TRP A 97 3.29 -4.48 15.12
CA TRP A 97 4.72 -4.24 15.08
C TRP A 97 5.20 -4.25 16.53
N ASN A 98 5.66 -5.43 16.95
CA ASN A 98 6.25 -5.63 18.27
C ASN A 98 7.70 -5.17 18.29
#